data_AF-A0A9J5XPS8-F1
#
_entry.id   AF-A0A9J5XPS8-F1
#
_cell.length_a   1.000
_cell.length_b   1.000
_cell.length_c   1.000
_cell.angle_alpha   90.00
_cell.angle_beta   90.00
_cell.angle_gamma   90.00
#
_symmetry.space_group_name_H-M   'P 1'
#
loop_
_entity.id
_entity.type
_entity.pdbx_description
1 polymer ?
#
loop_
_entity_poly.entity_id
_entity_poly.type
_entity_poly.pdbx_seq_one_letter_code
_entity_poly.pdbx_strand_id
1 'polypeptide(L)'
;MATRTSFFIILFLVVTFHVMGEMVTILSVDGGGIRGIILATILAFLEDQLQLSTYRNYVFFPHIKRLFLSQELDGKDARVVDYFDVIAGISTGGILATMITAPNENNLPFCAAKDIVSFYFEHGLRIFPPRYI
;
A
#
# COMPACT_ATOMS: atom_id res chain seq x y z
N MET A 1 -3.32 -31.57 -14.80
CA MET A 1 -4.04 -31.59 -13.51
C MET A 1 -3.11 -30.98 -12.47
N ALA A 2 -3.19 -29.66 -12.26
CA ALA A 2 -2.31 -28.95 -11.34
C ALA A 2 -2.74 -29.24 -9.89
N THR A 3 -1.79 -29.69 -9.06
CA THR A 3 -2.01 -30.09 -7.68
C THR A 3 -2.24 -28.88 -6.78
N ARG A 4 -3.27 -29.00 -5.94
CA ARG A 4 -3.75 -28.00 -4.97
C ARG A 4 -2.76 -27.81 -3.81
N THR A 5 -1.63 -27.14 -4.02
CA THR A 5 -0.88 -26.49 -2.91
C THR A 5 0.08 -25.42 -3.44
N SER A 6 -0.40 -24.49 -4.25
CA SER A 6 0.39 -23.28 -4.51
C SER A 6 0.32 -22.38 -3.28
N PHE A 7 1.36 -22.43 -2.44
CA PHE A 7 1.72 -21.30 -1.57
C PHE A 7 1.99 -20.10 -2.48
N PHE A 8 0.95 -19.35 -2.83
CA PHE A 8 1.13 -18.03 -3.43
C PHE A 8 1.56 -17.10 -2.30
N ILE A 9 2.88 -16.94 -2.18
CA ILE A 9 3.51 -15.90 -1.37
C ILE A 9 2.93 -14.57 -1.86
N ILE A 10 2.16 -13.90 -1.01
CA ILE A 10 1.83 -12.50 -1.21
C ILE A 10 3.07 -11.74 -0.72
N LEU A 11 3.93 -11.30 -1.64
CA LEU A 11 5.11 -10.54 -1.28
C LEU A 11 4.72 -9.07 -1.21
N PHE A 12 4.72 -8.53 0.00
CA PHE A 12 4.79 -7.09 0.24
C PHE A 12 6.27 -6.75 0.36
N LEU A 13 6.82 -6.02 -0.61
CA LEU A 13 8.24 -5.66 -0.61
C LEU A 13 8.38 -4.14 -0.59
N VAL A 14 9.09 -3.66 0.43
CA VAL A 14 9.65 -2.31 0.45
C VAL A 14 11.12 -2.44 0.09
N VAL A 15 11.53 -1.79 -0.99
CA VAL A 15 12.94 -1.71 -1.40
C VAL A 15 13.41 -0.28 -1.19
N THR A 16 14.58 -0.14 -0.56
CA THR A 16 15.25 1.15 -0.40
C THR A 16 16.68 1.03 -0.88
N PHE A 17 17.10 1.94 -1.75
CA PHE A 17 18.47 2.01 -2.26
C PHE A 17 18.90 3.45 -2.44
N HIS A 18 20.20 3.69 -2.59
CA HIS A 18 20.75 5.03 -2.80
C HIS A 18 21.07 5.26 -4.28
N VAL A 19 20.63 6.38 -4.84
CA VAL A 19 21.02 6.88 -6.17
C VAL A 19 21.64 8.25 -5.98
N MET A 20 22.89 8.44 -6.39
CA MET A 20 23.60 9.73 -6.28
C MET A 20 23.61 10.35 -4.87
N GLY A 21 23.43 9.55 -3.82
CA GLY A 21 23.38 10.01 -2.42
C GLY A 21 21.97 10.27 -1.87
N GLU A 22 20.94 10.20 -2.70
CA GLU A 22 19.53 10.28 -2.29
C GLU A 22 18.93 8.88 -2.12
N MET A 23 18.09 8.69 -1.10
CA MET A 23 17.37 7.42 -0.90
C MET A 23 16.13 7.40 -1.79
N VAL A 24 15.94 6.29 -2.50
CA VAL A 24 14.72 6.02 -3.27
C VAL A 24 13.91 4.94 -2.54
N THR A 25 12.64 5.20 -2.27
CA THR A 25 11.70 4.26 -1.64
C THR A 25 10.71 3.71 -2.65
N ILE A 26 10.66 2.38 -2.76
CA ILE A 26 9.76 1.67 -3.67
C ILE A 26 8.81 0.78 -2.87
N LEU A 27 7.52 0.92 -3.15
CA LEU A 27 6.47 0.02 -2.70
C LEU A 27 6.05 -0.90 -3.85
N SER A 28 6.18 -2.21 -3.64
CA SER A 28 5.68 -3.24 -4.57
C SER A 28 4.47 -3.96 -3.99
N VAL A 29 3.39 -4.02 -4.77
CA VAL A 29 2.10 -4.64 -4.39
C VAL A 29 1.79 -5.82 -5.30
N ASP A 30 1.88 -7.02 -4.75
CA ASP A 30 1.59 -8.25 -5.50
C ASP A 30 0.10 -8.43 -5.88
N GLY A 31 -0.12 -9.29 -6.87
CA GLY A 31 -1.45 -9.77 -7.24
C GLY A 31 -1.97 -10.86 -6.30
N GLY A 32 -3.30 -11.00 -6.21
CA GLY A 32 -3.90 -12.01 -5.32
C GLY A 32 -5.38 -12.29 -5.52
N GLY A 33 -6.06 -11.58 -6.44
CA GLY A 33 -7.51 -11.68 -6.57
C GLY A 33 -8.18 -11.21 -5.29
N ILE A 34 -9.18 -11.97 -4.81
CA ILE A 34 -9.85 -11.69 -3.53
C ILE A 34 -8.89 -11.65 -2.33
N ARG A 35 -7.73 -12.35 -2.39
CA ARG A 35 -6.73 -12.33 -1.31
C ARG A 35 -5.97 -11.00 -1.23
N GLY A 36 -6.13 -10.11 -2.20
CA GLY A 36 -5.59 -8.75 -2.13
C GLY A 36 -6.12 -7.96 -0.92
N ILE A 37 -7.19 -8.41 -0.26
CA ILE A 37 -7.62 -7.88 1.04
C ILE A 37 -6.52 -7.98 2.12
N ILE A 38 -5.62 -8.97 2.06
CA ILE A 38 -4.49 -9.08 3.00
C ILE A 38 -3.54 -7.88 2.81
N LEU A 39 -3.22 -7.55 1.56
CA LEU A 39 -2.40 -6.37 1.23
C LEU A 39 -3.11 -5.07 1.60
N ALA A 40 -4.42 -4.98 1.34
CA ALA A 40 -5.23 -3.83 1.74
C ALA A 40 -5.16 -3.58 3.25
N THR A 41 -5.28 -4.63 4.07
CA THR A 41 -5.17 -4.53 5.53
C THR A 41 -3.77 -4.11 5.96
N ILE A 42 -2.71 -4.61 5.33
CA ILE A 42 -1.32 -4.21 5.63
C ILE A 42 -1.10 -2.73 5.27
N LEU A 43 -1.59 -2.29 4.11
CA LEU A 43 -1.49 -0.88 3.68
C LEU A 43 -2.29 0.04 4.62
N ALA A 44 -3.49 -0.37 5.03
CA ALA A 44 -4.30 0.38 5.99
C ALA A 44 -3.57 0.53 7.33
N PHE A 45 -3.00 -0.56 7.85
CA PHE A 45 -2.19 -0.52 9.06
C PHE A 45 -0.97 0.39 8.91
N LEU A 46 -0.25 0.31 7.78
CA LEU A 46 0.91 1.16 7.52
C LEU A 46 0.51 2.64 7.50
N GLU A 47 -0.57 3.00 6.80
CA GLU A 47 -1.07 4.37 6.74
C GLU A 47 -1.48 4.90 8.12
N ASP A 48 -2.15 4.07 8.93
CA ASP A 48 -2.48 4.41 10.31
C ASP A 48 -1.21 4.68 11.13
N GLN A 49 -0.16 3.85 10.97
CA GLN A 49 1.11 4.11 11.66
C GLN A 49 1.77 5.43 11.23
N LEU A 50 1.70 5.77 9.93
CA LEU A 50 2.23 7.03 9.41
C LEU A 50 1.45 8.23 9.98
N GLN A 51 0.11 8.16 10.02
CA GLN A 51 -0.75 9.20 10.58
C GLN A 51 -0.59 9.38 12.10
N LEU A 52 -0.26 8.29 12.82
CA LEU A 52 0.04 8.33 14.26
C LEU A 52 1.43 8.89 14.57
N SER A 53 2.34 8.92 13.59
CA SER A 53 3.76 9.23 13.78
C SER A 53 4.08 10.72 14.02
N THR A 54 3.12 11.53 14.47
CA THR A 54 3.39 12.84 15.09
C THR A 54 4.29 12.73 16.34
N TYR A 55 4.48 11.53 16.94
CA TYR A 55 5.38 11.32 18.08
C TYR A 55 6.64 10.51 17.75
N ARG A 56 7.74 11.25 17.63
CA ARG A 56 9.15 10.85 17.54
C ARG A 56 9.49 9.62 18.42
N ASN A 57 9.99 8.53 17.82
CA ASN A 57 11.12 7.65 18.27
C ASN A 57 10.97 6.12 18.20
N TYR A 58 9.93 5.52 17.64
CA TYR A 58 9.95 4.08 17.35
C TYR A 58 9.22 3.78 16.03
N VAL A 59 9.93 3.90 14.91
CA VAL A 59 9.45 3.39 13.62
C VAL A 59 10.24 2.12 13.33
N PHE A 60 9.53 1.02 13.12
CA PHE A 60 10.03 -0.33 12.82
C PHE A 60 10.98 -0.39 11.60
N PHE A 61 10.99 0.67 10.78
CA PHE A 61 11.88 0.84 9.62
C PHE A 61 12.78 2.07 9.78
N PRO A 62 13.88 1.99 10.54
CA PRO A 62 14.80 3.12 10.77
C PRO A 62 15.44 3.66 9.47
N HIS A 63 15.48 2.86 8.40
CA HIS A 63 16.04 3.27 7.10
C HIS A 63 15.07 4.00 6.17
N ILE A 64 13.76 4.01 6.47
CA ILE A 64 12.81 4.88 5.75
C ILE A 64 12.92 6.34 6.27
N LYS A 65 13.63 6.54 7.39
CA LYS A 65 13.64 7.77 8.19
C LYS A 65 14.68 8.82 7.76
N ARG A 66 14.88 9.06 6.46
CA ARG A 66 15.60 10.27 5.99
C ARG A 66 14.79 11.17 5.05
N LEU A 67 13.47 11.21 5.24
CA LEU A 67 12.56 12.23 4.71
C LEU A 67 12.34 13.42 5.67
N PHE A 68 13.11 13.51 6.77
CA PHE A 68 12.76 14.31 7.96
C PHE A 68 13.40 15.70 8.10
N LEU A 69 13.78 16.39 7.02
CA LEU A 69 14.20 17.80 7.14
C LEU A 69 13.33 18.82 6.42
N SER A 70 12.25 18.40 5.75
CA SER A 70 11.28 19.36 5.21
C SER A 70 9.96 18.72 4.80
N GLN A 71 9.15 18.16 5.72
CA GLN A 71 7.72 18.04 5.42
C GLN A 71 6.89 18.27 6.67
N GLU A 72 6.09 19.33 6.64
CA GLU A 72 5.02 19.70 7.58
C GLU A 72 3.84 18.71 7.57
N LEU A 73 4.03 17.52 7.00
CA LEU A 73 3.02 16.48 6.85
C LEU A 73 3.28 15.38 7.87
N ASP A 74 2.88 15.57 9.14
CA ASP A 74 2.65 14.42 10.02
C ASP A 74 1.43 14.70 10.91
N GLY A 75 0.29 14.18 10.45
CA GLY A 75 -1.02 14.24 11.09
C GLY A 75 -2.01 13.35 10.34
N LYS A 76 -3.31 13.47 10.64
CA LYS A 76 -4.40 12.67 10.04
C LYS A 76 -4.45 12.66 8.49
N ASP A 77 -3.77 13.59 7.83
CA ASP A 77 -3.82 13.77 6.38
C ASP A 77 -2.69 13.05 5.64
N ALA A 78 -1.72 12.45 6.36
CA ALA A 78 -0.67 11.62 5.77
C ALA A 78 -1.24 10.42 4.99
N ARG A 79 -0.68 10.12 3.83
CA ARG A 79 -1.05 8.99 2.96
C ARG A 79 0.15 8.15 2.59
N VAL A 80 -0.07 6.88 2.29
CA VAL A 80 1.02 5.97 1.88
C VAL A 80 1.85 6.58 0.75
N VAL A 81 1.22 7.20 -0.25
CA VAL A 81 1.91 7.72 -1.43
C VAL A 81 2.85 8.90 -1.15
N ASP A 82 2.70 9.58 -0.02
CA ASP A 82 3.57 10.69 0.36
C ASP A 82 4.97 10.20 0.76
N TYR A 83 5.13 8.91 1.06
CA TYR A 83 6.38 8.30 1.58
C TYR A 83 7.09 7.38 0.58
N PHE A 84 6.53 7.18 -0.62
CA PHE A 84 7.08 6.31 -1.66
C PHE A 84 7.27 7.05 -2.98
N ASP A 85 8.52 7.06 -3.48
CA ASP A 85 8.83 7.66 -4.78
C ASP A 85 8.22 6.86 -5.95
N VAL A 86 8.16 5.53 -5.79
CA VAL A 86 7.61 4.62 -6.78
C VAL A 86 6.67 3.62 -6.12
N ILE A 87 5.47 3.50 -6.69
CA ILE A 87 4.50 2.48 -6.32
C ILE A 87 4.20 1.64 -7.55
N ALA A 88 4.46 0.33 -7.46
CA ALA A 88 4.21 -0.62 -8.52
C ALA A 88 3.26 -1.71 -8.03
N GLY A 89 2.38 -2.19 -8.92
CA GLY A 89 1.49 -3.28 -8.59
C GLY A 89 1.12 -4.16 -9.77
N ILE A 90 0.92 -5.46 -9.52
CA ILE A 90 0.58 -6.45 -10.54
C ILE A 90 -0.83 -6.99 -10.28
N SER A 91 -1.65 -7.13 -11.32
CA SER A 91 -3.03 -7.65 -11.21
C SER A 91 -3.86 -6.83 -10.21
N THR A 92 -4.47 -7.46 -9.20
CA THR A 92 -5.18 -6.74 -8.13
C THR A 92 -4.30 -5.75 -7.40
N GLY A 93 -2.99 -6.01 -7.28
CA GLY A 93 -2.05 -5.05 -6.72
C GLY A 93 -1.92 -3.77 -7.55
N GLY A 94 -2.07 -3.85 -8.88
CA GLY A 94 -2.11 -2.69 -9.75
C GLY A 94 -3.39 -1.86 -9.57
N ILE A 95 -4.52 -2.52 -9.30
CA ILE A 95 -5.77 -1.84 -8.91
C ILE A 95 -5.55 -1.09 -7.60
N LEU A 96 -4.95 -1.74 -6.58
CA LEU A 96 -4.68 -1.09 -5.30
C LEU A 96 -3.72 0.09 -5.43
N ALA A 97 -2.64 -0.07 -6.20
CA ALA A 97 -1.71 1.00 -6.50
C ALA A 97 -2.44 2.18 -7.16
N THR A 98 -3.34 1.92 -8.10
CA THR A 98 -4.14 2.98 -8.75
C THR A 98 -5.06 3.69 -7.75
N MET A 99 -5.73 2.97 -6.85
CA MET A 99 -6.64 3.56 -5.87
C MET A 99 -5.94 4.56 -4.92
N ILE A 100 -4.69 4.29 -4.56
CA ILE A 100 -3.92 5.18 -3.67
C ILE A 100 -3.12 6.26 -4.42
N THR A 101 -2.77 6.05 -5.69
CA THR A 101 -1.96 7.01 -6.47
C THR A 101 -2.78 7.92 -7.38
N ALA A 102 -3.99 7.53 -7.78
CA ALA A 102 -4.82 8.34 -8.66
C ALA A 102 -5.21 9.63 -7.93
N PRO A 103 -5.04 10.80 -8.55
CA PRO A 103 -5.44 12.07 -7.95
C PRO A 103 -6.97 12.22 -7.98
N ASN A 104 -7.54 12.74 -6.91
CA ASN A 104 -8.89 13.29 -6.88
C ASN A 104 -8.93 14.75 -7.35
N GLU A 105 -10.09 15.40 -7.27
CA GLU A 105 -10.31 16.79 -7.69
C GLU A 105 -9.39 17.81 -6.98
N ASN A 106 -8.87 17.46 -5.80
CA ASN A 106 -7.95 18.29 -5.02
C ASN A 106 -6.48 17.92 -5.21
N ASN A 107 -6.13 17.09 -6.20
CA ASN A 107 -4.79 16.50 -6.40
C ASN A 107 -4.28 15.68 -5.20
N LEU A 108 -5.19 15.17 -4.36
CA LEU A 108 -4.88 14.23 -3.28
C LEU A 108 -5.18 12.80 -3.74
N PRO A 109 -4.65 11.77 -3.05
CA PRO A 109 -5.04 10.38 -3.29
C PRO A 109 -6.55 10.17 -3.38
N PHE A 110 -6.98 9.37 -4.35
CA PHE A 110 -8.39 9.06 -4.59
C PHE A 110 -9.07 8.45 -3.36
N CYS A 111 -8.38 7.54 -2.67
CA CYS A 111 -8.84 7.01 -1.40
C CYS A 111 -7.70 6.82 -0.39
N ALA A 112 -8.06 6.70 0.89
CA ALA A 112 -7.15 6.26 1.94
C ALA A 112 -6.92 4.74 1.83
N ALA A 113 -5.83 4.24 2.41
CA ALA A 113 -5.50 2.82 2.36
C ALA A 113 -6.57 1.95 3.04
N LYS A 114 -7.21 2.46 4.10
CA LYS A 114 -8.34 1.79 4.78
C LYS A 114 -9.57 1.59 3.89
N ASP A 115 -9.79 2.48 2.92
CA ASP A 115 -10.97 2.42 2.04
C ASP A 115 -10.85 1.25 1.05
N ILE A 116 -9.64 0.78 0.79
CA ILE A 116 -9.39 -0.41 -0.04
C ILE A 116 -9.99 -1.66 0.60
N VAL A 117 -9.94 -1.77 1.93
CA VAL A 117 -10.54 -2.89 2.65
C VAL A 117 -12.06 -2.88 2.44
N SER A 118 -12.69 -1.72 2.58
CA SER A 118 -14.12 -1.52 2.30
C SER A 118 -14.47 -1.89 0.86
N PHE A 119 -13.65 -1.47 -0.12
CA PHE A 119 -13.82 -1.83 -1.53
C PHE A 119 -13.87 -3.36 -1.74
N TYR A 120 -13.02 -4.13 -1.07
CA TYR A 120 -13.08 -5.60 -1.16
C TYR A 120 -14.35 -6.17 -0.52
N PHE A 121 -14.84 -5.62 0.59
CA PHE A 121 -16.10 -6.07 1.19
C PHE A 121 -17.31 -5.75 0.31
N GLU A 122 -17.36 -4.56 -0.27
CA GLU A 122 -18.50 -4.08 -1.05
C GLU A 122 -18.55 -4.70 -2.45
N HIS A 123 -17.40 -4.86 -3.10
CA HIS A 123 -17.34 -5.27 -4.50
C HIS A 123 -16.69 -6.64 -4.73
N GLY A 124 -16.02 -7.20 -3.72
CA GLY A 124 -15.25 -8.44 -3.85
C GLY A 124 -16.07 -9.62 -4.36
N LEU A 125 -17.30 -9.82 -3.85
CA LEU A 125 -18.17 -10.92 -4.30
C LEU A 125 -18.73 -10.72 -5.72
N ARG A 126 -18.86 -9.46 -6.17
CA ARG A 126 -19.28 -9.16 -7.55
C ARG A 126 -18.14 -9.34 -8.54
N ILE A 127 -16.93 -8.95 -8.15
CA ILE A 127 -15.71 -9.06 -8.97
C ILE A 127 -15.20 -10.51 -8.99
N PHE A 128 -15.27 -11.20 -7.86
CA PHE A 128 -14.83 -12.58 -7.66
C PHE A 128 -16.02 -13.45 -7.22
N PRO A 129 -16.99 -13.69 -8.11
CA PRO A 129 -18.16 -14.50 -7.76
C PRO A 129 -17.71 -15.92 -7.35
N PRO A 130 -18.26 -16.48 -6.26
CA PRO A 130 -17.97 -17.84 -5.86
C PRO A 130 -18.36 -18.77 -7.01
N ARG A 131 -17.42 -19.57 -7.48
CA ARG A 131 -17.74 -20.65 -8.40
C ARG A 131 -18.37 -21.75 -7.58
N TYR A 132 -19.66 -22.02 -7.82
CA TYR A 132 -20.27 -23.27 -7.38
C TYR A 132 -19.58 -24.39 -8.17
N ILE A 133 -18.77 -25.19 -7.48
CA ILE A 133 -18.12 -26.40 -8.01
C ILE A 133 -18.77 -27.58 -7.34
#